data_AF-A3PBU9-F1
#
_entry.id   AF-A3PBU9-F1
#
_cell.length_a   1.000
_cell.length_b   1.000
_cell.length_c   1.000
_cell.angle_alpha   90.00
_cell.angle_beta   90.00
_cell.angle_gamma   90.00
#
_symmetry.space_group_name_H-M   'P 1'
#
loop_
_entity.id
_entity.type
_entity.pdbx_description
1 polymer ?
#
loop_
_entity_poly.entity_id
_entity_poly.type
_entity_poly.pdbx_seq_one_letter_code
_entity_poly.pdbx_strand_id
1 'polypeptide(L)'
;MSKLSQQEERELISFIKDWLKSHGFNQKDLANELNIKSSRTSEIILKIKELHKKGGMFNIAKNLIRIEQNWLNNFKNDYPEKKQKSPYNQLDLDSLVNQITHDTCE
;
A
#
# COMPACT_ATOMS: atom_id res chain seq x y z
N MET A 1 20.06 -19.48 14.86
CA MET A 1 18.77 -20.03 15.30
C MET A 1 17.70 -19.17 14.62
N SER A 2 16.82 -19.62 13.74
CA SER A 2 16.32 -20.96 13.39
C SER A 2 16.28 -21.09 11.86
N LYS A 3 16.54 -22.30 11.34
CA LYS A 3 16.34 -22.59 9.91
C LYS A 3 14.83 -22.54 9.68
N LEU A 4 14.35 -21.67 8.79
CA LEU A 4 12.96 -21.70 8.31
C LEU A 4 12.66 -23.14 7.90
N SER A 5 11.68 -23.78 8.53
CA SER A 5 11.27 -25.11 8.09
C SER A 5 10.78 -25.02 6.65
N GLN A 6 11.05 -26.04 5.82
CA GLN A 6 10.59 -26.04 4.42
C GLN A 6 9.07 -25.80 4.31
N GLN A 7 8.32 -26.15 5.35
CA GLN A 7 6.89 -25.92 5.43
C GLN A 7 6.54 -24.45 5.66
N GLU A 8 7.14 -23.81 6.67
CA GLU A 8 6.98 -22.38 6.95
C GLU A 8 7.39 -21.53 5.74
N GLU A 9 8.41 -21.97 5.00
CA GLU A 9 8.86 -21.30 3.78
C GLU A 9 7.84 -21.41 2.65
N ARG A 10 7.21 -22.58 2.48
CA ARG A 10 6.12 -22.78 1.51
C ARG A 10 4.89 -21.97 1.88
N GLU A 11 4.54 -21.94 3.17
CA GLU A 11 3.43 -21.16 3.71
C GLU A 11 3.66 -19.65 3.47
N LEU A 12 4.86 -19.15 3.76
CA LEU A 12 5.26 -17.78 3.46
C LEU A 12 5.13 -17.45 1.97
N ILE A 13 5.61 -18.33 1.09
CA ILE A 13 5.52 -18.12 -0.36
C ILE A 13 4.06 -18.12 -0.80
N SER A 14 3.24 -19.02 -0.25
CA SER A 14 1.81 -19.08 -0.54
C SER A 14 1.10 -17.81 -0.08
N PHE A 15 1.39 -17.36 1.14
CA PHE A 15 0.88 -16.10 1.69
C PHE A 15 1.29 -14.91 0.84
N ILE A 16 2.56 -14.79 0.46
CA ILE A 16 3.05 -13.69 -0.38
C ILE A 16 2.36 -13.71 -1.75
N LYS A 17 2.15 -14.88 -2.35
CA LYS A 17 1.42 -15.00 -3.62
C LYS A 17 -0.03 -14.57 -3.48
N ASP A 18 -0.70 -14.99 -2.42
CA ASP A 18 -2.10 -14.65 -2.18
C ASP A 18 -2.25 -13.15 -1.88
N TRP A 19 -1.34 -12.61 -1.07
CA TRP A 19 -1.21 -11.18 -0.79
C TRP A 19 -1.01 -10.37 -2.08
N LEU A 20 -0.04 -10.74 -2.93
CA LEU A 20 0.15 -10.09 -4.23
C LEU A 20 -1.13 -10.12 -5.08
N LYS A 21 -1.80 -11.27 -5.13
CA LYS A 21 -3.05 -11.43 -5.88
C LYS A 21 -4.19 -10.57 -5.31
N SER A 22 -4.29 -10.46 -3.99
CA SER A 22 -5.30 -9.66 -3.29
C SER A 22 -5.14 -8.16 -3.55
N HIS A 23 -3.90 -7.68 -3.62
CA HIS A 23 -3.60 -6.28 -3.90
C HIS A 23 -3.49 -5.95 -5.41
N GLY A 24 -3.60 -6.94 -6.30
CA GLY A 24 -3.46 -6.75 -7.74
C GLY A 24 -2.03 -6.51 -8.23
N PHE A 25 -1.03 -6.80 -7.40
CA PHE A 25 0.39 -6.64 -7.72
C PHE A 25 1.01 -7.93 -8.26
N ASN A 26 2.12 -7.79 -8.98
CA ASN A 26 2.84 -8.92 -9.56
C ASN A 26 4.20 -9.17 -8.91
N GLN A 27 4.82 -10.29 -9.28
CA GLN A 27 6.18 -10.64 -8.83
C GLN A 27 7.23 -9.57 -9.21
N LYS A 28 6.97 -8.82 -10.29
CA LYS A 28 7.82 -7.70 -10.72
C LYS A 28 7.76 -6.53 -9.74
N ASP A 29 6.57 -6.17 -9.26
CA ASP A 29 6.38 -5.10 -8.28
C ASP A 29 7.03 -5.46 -6.95
N LEU A 30 6.82 -6.70 -6.50
CA LEU A 30 7.49 -7.19 -5.30
C LEU A 30 9.02 -7.17 -5.44
N ALA A 31 9.55 -7.53 -6.61
CA ALA A 31 10.98 -7.48 -6.87
C ALA A 31 11.53 -6.04 -6.88
N ASN A 32 10.79 -5.09 -7.47
CA ASN A 32 11.15 -3.66 -7.42
C ASN A 32 11.23 -3.16 -5.98
N GLU A 33 10.23 -3.49 -5.17
CA GLU A 33 10.12 -3.06 -3.78
C GLU A 33 11.16 -3.69 -2.86
N LEU A 34 11.49 -4.97 -3.09
CA LEU A 34 12.60 -5.65 -2.43
C LEU A 34 13.98 -5.25 -3.01
N ASN A 35 14.02 -4.33 -3.97
CA ASN A 35 15.22 -3.84 -4.67
C ASN A 35 16.06 -4.99 -5.27
N ILE A 36 15.38 -5.94 -5.91
CA ILE A 36 15.99 -7.12 -6.52
C ILE A 36 16.04 -6.89 -8.03
N LYS A 37 17.21 -7.15 -8.64
CA LYS A 37 17.40 -7.00 -10.09
C LYS A 37 16.58 -7.99 -10.92
N SER A 38 16.14 -9.10 -10.32
CA SER A 38 15.35 -10.12 -11.02
C SER A 38 13.98 -10.30 -10.40
N SER A 39 12.96 -10.21 -11.25
CA SER A 39 11.58 -10.55 -10.92
C SER A 39 11.33 -12.07 -10.88
N ARG A 40 12.39 -12.88 -10.92
CA ARG A 40 12.30 -14.33 -10.78
C ARG A 40 11.88 -14.66 -9.36
N THR A 41 10.86 -15.50 -9.24
CA THR A 41 10.37 -16.00 -7.93
C THR A 41 11.51 -16.54 -7.08
N SER A 42 12.49 -17.22 -7.68
CA SER A 42 13.65 -17.77 -6.98
C SER A 42 14.49 -16.72 -6.25
N GLU A 43 14.68 -15.54 -6.83
CA GLU A 43 15.42 -14.45 -6.19
C GLU A 43 14.61 -13.79 -5.07
N ILE A 44 13.31 -13.59 -5.30
CA ILE A 44 12.38 -13.12 -4.27
C ILE A 44 12.42 -14.05 -3.06
N ILE A 45 12.33 -15.36 -3.30
CA ILE A 45 12.40 -16.38 -2.25
C ILE A 45 13.74 -16.31 -1.51
N LEU A 46 14.87 -16.21 -2.23
CA LEU A 46 16.19 -16.06 -1.59
C LEU A 46 16.26 -14.82 -0.71
N LYS A 47 15.72 -13.68 -1.16
CA LYS A 47 15.69 -12.45 -0.38
C LYS A 47 14.84 -12.59 0.88
N ILE A 48 13.67 -13.21 0.78
CA ILE A 48 12.80 -13.52 1.93
C ILE A 48 13.54 -14.41 2.94
N LYS A 49 14.25 -15.46 2.48
CA LYS A 49 15.09 -16.30 3.34
C LYS A 49 16.21 -15.51 4.02
N GLU A 50 16.87 -14.61 3.30
CA GLU A 50 17.90 -13.73 3.89
C GLU A 50 17.31 -12.80 4.96
N LEU A 51 16.13 -12.21 4.70
CA LEU A 51 15.43 -11.37 5.66
C LEU A 51 15.07 -12.14 6.93
N HIS A 52 14.61 -13.38 6.78
CA HIS A 52 14.35 -14.27 7.90
C HIS A 52 15.62 -14.63 8.68
N LYS A 53 16.72 -14.89 7.98
CA LYS A 53 18.00 -15.21 8.64
C LYS A 53 18.53 -14.02 9.46
N LYS A 54 18.26 -12.79 9.01
CA LYS A 54 18.73 -11.56 9.67
C LYS A 54 17.86 -11.11 10.85
N GLY A 55 16.55 -11.36 10.83
CA GLY A 55 15.65 -10.85 11.87
C GLY A 55 14.34 -11.64 12.02
N GLY A 56 14.33 -12.89 11.57
CA GLY A 56 13.18 -13.78 11.65
C GLY A 56 11.97 -13.30 10.85
N MET A 57 10.81 -13.82 11.25
CA MET A 57 9.52 -13.50 10.66
C MET A 57 9.17 -12.00 10.79
N PHE A 58 9.56 -11.37 11.89
CA PHE A 58 9.31 -9.94 12.12
C PHE A 58 9.94 -9.07 11.04
N ASN A 59 11.16 -9.39 10.61
CA ASN A 59 11.83 -8.63 9.56
C ASN A 59 11.13 -8.80 8.20
N ILE A 60 10.60 -10.00 7.90
CA ILE A 60 9.77 -10.21 6.71
C ILE A 60 8.50 -9.34 6.79
N ALA A 61 7.76 -9.44 7.89
CA ALA A 61 6.52 -8.69 8.10
C ALA A 61 6.75 -7.18 8.00
N LYS A 62 7.80 -6.66 8.63
CA LYS A 62 8.17 -5.24 8.57
C LYS A 62 8.47 -4.78 7.14
N ASN A 63 9.12 -5.62 6.33
CA ASN A 63 9.33 -5.32 4.92
C ASN A 63 8.01 -5.33 4.17
N LEU A 64 7.18 -6.38 4.30
CA LEU A 64 5.87 -6.45 3.63
C LEU A 64 4.97 -5.26 3.95
N ILE A 65 4.88 -4.86 5.23
CA ILE A 65 4.12 -3.68 5.65
C ILE A 65 4.67 -2.41 4.99
N ARG A 66 6.00 -2.25 4.92
CA ARG A 66 6.61 -1.08 4.27
C ARG A 66 6.29 -1.03 2.77
N ILE A 67 6.28 -2.19 2.12
CA ILE A 67 5.92 -2.33 0.70
C ILE A 67 4.46 -1.93 0.49
N GLU A 68 3.55 -2.45 1.33
CA GLU A 68 2.13 -2.10 1.28
C GLU A 68 1.91 -0.59 1.47
N GLN A 69 2.61 0.02 2.42
CA GLN A 69 2.57 1.47 2.62
C GLN A 69 3.08 2.25 1.40
N ASN A 70 4.13 1.76 0.74
CA ASN A 70 4.66 2.39 -0.46
C ASN A 70 3.69 2.29 -1.64
N TRP A 71 3.01 1.15 -1.78
CA TRP A 71 1.93 0.96 -2.75
C TRP A 71 0.75 1.88 -2.49
N LEU A 72 0.26 1.95 -1.25
CA LEU A 72 -0.82 2.87 -0.84
C LEU A 72 -0.45 4.34 -1.10
N ASN A 73 0.82 4.72 -0.90
CA ASN A 73 1.29 6.06 -1.24
C ASN A 73 1.44 6.27 -2.76
N ASN A 74 1.84 5.26 -3.53
CA ASN A 74 1.84 5.36 -4.99
C ASN A 74 0.43 5.52 -5.57
N PHE A 75 -0.57 4.81 -5.03
CA PHE A 75 -1.98 5.03 -5.39
C PHE A 75 -2.44 6.46 -5.06
N LYS A 76 -1.93 7.07 -3.99
CA LYS A 76 -2.20 8.47 -3.66
C LYS A 76 -1.48 9.47 -4.57
N ASN A 77 -0.34 9.11 -5.15
CA ASN A 77 0.41 9.99 -6.06
C ASN A 77 -0.09 9.95 -7.51
N ASP A 78 -0.89 8.94 -7.89
CA ASP A 78 -1.61 8.94 -9.16
C ASP A 78 -2.87 9.83 -9.11
N TYR A 79 -3.37 10.11 -7.91
CA TYR A 79 -4.16 11.33 -7.72
C TYR A 79 -3.16 12.49 -7.72
N PRO A 80 -3.27 13.46 -8.65
CA PRO A 80 -2.45 14.65 -8.55
C PRO A 80 -2.68 15.20 -7.15
N GLU A 81 -1.59 15.47 -6.42
CA GLU A 81 -1.59 16.28 -5.21
C GLU A 81 -2.36 17.57 -5.49
N LYS A 82 -3.69 17.54 -5.33
CA LYS A 82 -4.44 18.72 -4.95
C LYS A 82 -4.03 18.96 -3.51
N LYS A 83 -2.93 19.69 -3.41
CA LYS A 83 -2.55 20.55 -2.31
C LYS A 83 -3.73 20.70 -1.37
N GLN A 84 -3.54 20.13 -0.19
CA GLN A 84 -4.29 20.39 1.01
C GLN A 84 -4.54 21.91 1.13
N LYS A 85 -5.70 22.37 0.64
CA LYS A 85 -6.32 23.63 1.05
C LYS A 85 -7.56 23.21 1.82
N SER A 86 -7.45 23.40 3.13
CA SER A 86 -8.49 23.53 4.18
C SER A 86 -9.82 22.79 4.00
N PRO A 87 -10.27 22.05 5.03
CA PRO A 87 -11.60 21.45 5.03
C PRO A 87 -12.67 22.56 5.06
N TYR A 88 -13.82 22.29 4.44
CA TYR A 88 -14.99 23.18 4.39
C TYR A 88 -14.79 24.48 3.59
N ASN A 89 -14.90 24.40 2.26
CA ASN A 89 -15.67 25.44 1.56
C ASN A 89 -17.13 25.23 1.98
N GLN A 90 -17.45 25.87 3.11
CA GLN A 90 -18.78 26.22 3.53
C GLN A 90 -19.53 26.67 2.28
N LEU A 91 -20.55 25.90 1.88
CA LEU A 91 -21.56 26.40 0.95
C LEU A 91 -21.94 27.79 1.42
N ASP A 92 -21.89 28.74 0.51
CA ASP A 92 -22.28 30.12 0.70
C ASP A 92 -23.77 30.16 1.08
N LEU A 93 -24.05 29.90 2.36
CA LEU A 93 -25.39 29.90 2.94
C LEU A 93 -25.96 31.31 2.94
N ASP A 94 -25.11 32.33 2.93
CA ASP A 94 -25.50 33.75 2.85
C ASP A 94 -26.22 34.06 1.53
N SER A 95 -25.72 33.57 0.38
CA SER A 95 -26.39 33.73 -0.91
C SER A 95 -27.72 32.95 -1.02
N LEU A 96 -27.82 31.79 -0.36
CA LEU A 96 -29.06 31.01 -0.34
C LEU A 96 -30.14 31.69 0.53
N VAL A 97 -29.76 32.22 1.69
CA VAL A 97 -30.70 32.95 2.58
C VAL A 97 -31.16 34.25 1.93
N ASN A 98 -30.28 34.96 1.22
CA ASN A 98 -30.66 36.20 0.54
C ASN A 98 -31.64 35.95 -0.64
N GLN A 99 -31.55 34.81 -1.33
CA GLN A 99 -32.53 34.41 -2.35
C GLN A 99 -33.89 34.01 -1.78
N ILE A 100 -33.92 33.27 -0.66
CA ILE A 100 -35.19 32.87 -0.02
C ILE A 100 -35.93 34.09 0.55
N THR A 101 -35.21 35.06 1.07
CA THR A 101 -35.84 36.27 1.65
C THR A 101 -36.44 37.17 0.57
N HIS A 102 -35.95 37.10 -0.68
CA HIS A 102 -36.48 37.88 -1.80
C HIS A 102 -37.78 37.29 -2.37
N ASP A 103 -37.95 35.96 -2.32
CA ASP A 103 -39.14 35.27 -2.85
C ASP A 103 -40.35 35.29 -1.89
N THR A 104 -40.18 35.81 -0.66
CA THR A 104 -41.25 35.92 0.34
C THR A 104 -41.80 37.36 0.46
N CYS A 105 -41.44 38.26 -0.46
CA CYS A 105 -41.98 39.62 -0.55
C CYS A 105 -42.64 39.88 -1.91
N GLU A 106 -43.71 39.14 -2.22
CA GLU A 106 -44.85 39.61 -3.02
C GLU A 106 -46.17 39.13 -2.39
#